data_AF-A0A7S3R1C1-F1
#
_entry.id   AF-A0A7S3R1C1-F1
#
_cell.length_a   1.000
_cell.length_b   1.000
_cell.length_c   1.000
_cell.angle_alpha   90.00
_cell.angle_beta   90.00
_cell.angle_gamma   90.00
#
_symmetry.space_group_name_H-M   'P 1'
#
loop_
_entity.id
_entity.type
_entity.pdbx_description
1 polymer ?
#
loop_
_entity_poly.entity_id
_entity_poly.type
_entity_poly.pdbx_seq_one_letter_code
_entity_poly.pdbx_strand_id
1 'polypeptide(L)'
;VSTCCSGRPRCRPCNTMPIVRSLPTVCNTHNRMTTTSYFFCHMLQTLQRNAQKAQQSPALKAEADLLQSQRMLPQAMDLVRAAFGLKGPVVKQREELVELMRQKSSLSIALSTSEAARALQQLLQHAPEMITQEQQGDVWVIRLRRTADVNAIRMRLCSIACQAARSSTASSPTR
;
A
#
# COMPACT_ATOMS: atom_id res chain seq x y z
N VAL A 1 40.30 35.74 15.21
CA VAL A 1 40.77 35.57 16.60
C VAL A 1 39.66 34.90 17.38
N SER A 2 39.98 33.89 18.20
CA SER A 2 39.11 33.09 19.10
C SER A 2 37.94 32.31 18.44
N THR A 3 37.76 30.98 18.52
CA THR A 3 37.96 29.89 19.52
C THR A 3 36.77 29.58 20.45
N CYS A 4 36.71 28.29 20.84
CA CYS A 4 35.78 27.60 21.77
C CYS A 4 34.39 27.26 21.18
N CYS A 5 33.74 26.12 21.45
CA CYS A 5 34.13 24.81 22.05
C CYS A 5 33.23 23.72 21.40
N SER A 6 33.64 22.47 21.11
CA SER A 6 34.10 21.34 21.96
C SER A 6 33.00 20.70 22.83
N GLY A 7 32.85 19.35 22.79
CA GLY A 7 31.91 18.62 23.67
C GLY A 7 31.19 17.37 23.11
N ARG A 8 31.90 16.33 22.63
CA ARG A 8 31.33 14.97 22.53
C ARG A 8 31.82 14.10 23.70
N PRO A 9 30.94 13.57 24.57
CA PRO A 9 31.38 12.71 25.67
C PRO A 9 31.81 11.32 25.18
N ARG A 10 32.93 10.81 25.73
CA ARG A 10 33.39 9.43 25.59
C ARG A 10 32.74 8.58 26.68
N CYS A 11 32.11 7.45 26.34
CA CYS A 11 31.78 6.38 27.30
C CYS A 11 32.04 4.98 26.71
N ARG A 12 33.19 4.41 27.06
CA ARG A 12 33.42 2.98 27.35
C ARG A 12 34.36 2.97 28.56
N PRO A 13 34.12 2.12 29.57
CA PRO A 13 34.65 0.76 29.48
C PRO A 13 33.69 -0.35 29.94
N CYS A 14 34.17 -1.58 29.78
CA CYS A 14 33.58 -2.84 30.21
C CYS A 14 33.44 -2.91 31.74
N ASN A 15 32.48 -3.69 32.29
CA ASN A 15 32.84 -4.72 33.27
C ASN A 15 31.76 -5.77 33.64
N THR A 16 32.29 -6.96 33.96
CA THR A 16 31.85 -7.95 34.98
C THR A 16 30.49 -8.66 34.86
N MET A 17 30.55 -9.99 34.70
CA MET A 17 29.46 -10.93 34.96
C MET A 17 29.25 -11.16 36.48
N PRO A 18 28.00 -11.37 36.95
CA PRO A 18 27.74 -12.12 38.17
C PRO A 18 27.57 -13.61 37.85
N ILE A 19 28.49 -14.45 38.33
CA ILE A 19 28.26 -15.90 38.44
C ILE A 19 27.27 -16.11 39.60
N VAL A 20 26.01 -16.42 39.29
CA VAL A 20 25.05 -16.88 40.30
C VAL A 20 24.91 -18.39 40.19
N ARG A 21 25.59 -19.10 41.09
CA ARG A 21 25.28 -20.50 41.40
C ARG A 21 24.05 -20.53 42.31
N SER A 22 22.92 -20.99 41.78
CA SER A 22 21.82 -21.49 42.59
C SER A 22 21.30 -22.80 42.00
N LEU A 23 21.57 -23.90 42.71
CA LEU A 23 20.96 -25.20 42.46
C LEU A 23 19.52 -25.15 43.00
N PRO A 24 18.48 -25.39 42.19
CA PRO A 24 17.18 -25.76 42.72
C PRO A 24 17.17 -27.25 43.08
N THR A 25 16.89 -27.52 44.35
CA THR A 25 16.78 -28.85 44.97
C THR A 25 15.79 -29.75 44.22
N VAL A 26 16.12 -31.03 44.08
CA VAL A 26 15.20 -32.04 43.51
C VAL A 26 14.08 -32.32 44.51
N CYS A 27 12.89 -31.76 44.26
CA CYS A 27 11.64 -32.15 44.90
C CYS A 27 10.72 -32.77 43.85
N ASN A 28 10.77 -34.10 43.73
CA ASN A 28 9.97 -34.86 42.78
C ASN A 28 8.62 -35.24 43.40
N THR A 29 7.55 -34.54 43.03
CA THR A 29 6.17 -35.00 43.27
C THR A 29 5.29 -34.79 42.02
N HIS A 30 4.84 -35.92 41.48
CA HIS A 30 3.66 -36.10 40.63
C HIS A 30 3.16 -34.91 39.78
N ASN A 31 3.53 -34.91 38.50
CA ASN A 31 2.49 -34.84 37.46
C ASN A 31 2.92 -35.52 36.16
N ARG A 32 2.69 -36.83 36.06
CA ARG A 32 3.00 -37.63 34.86
C ARG A 32 1.88 -37.49 33.81
N MET A 33 1.56 -36.26 33.42
CA MET A 33 0.66 -35.98 32.30
C MET A 33 1.31 -35.10 31.22
N THR A 34 1.57 -35.77 30.08
CA THR A 34 1.48 -35.18 28.74
C THR A 34 2.51 -34.10 28.36
N THR A 35 3.78 -34.49 28.27
CA THR A 35 4.78 -33.75 27.46
C THR A 35 4.28 -33.54 26.02
N THR A 36 3.53 -34.51 25.48
CA THR A 36 2.82 -34.44 24.19
C THR A 36 1.75 -33.35 24.14
N SER A 37 1.04 -33.04 25.23
CA SER A 37 0.03 -31.97 25.27
C SER A 37 0.67 -30.59 25.14
N TYR A 38 1.82 -30.35 25.79
CA TYR A 38 2.56 -29.09 25.65
C TYR A 38 3.02 -28.85 24.21
N PHE A 39 3.56 -29.86 23.53
CA PHE A 39 3.89 -29.75 22.11
C PHE A 39 2.64 -29.49 21.25
N PHE A 40 1.52 -30.17 21.52
CA PHE A 40 0.28 -29.99 20.75
C PHE A 40 -0.33 -28.60 20.94
N CYS A 41 -0.44 -28.11 22.17
CA CYS A 41 -0.89 -26.75 22.48
C CYS A 41 0.02 -25.68 21.87
N HIS A 42 1.35 -25.84 21.97
CA HIS A 42 2.28 -24.88 21.36
C HIS A 42 2.20 -24.90 19.82
N MET A 43 2.04 -26.07 19.22
CA MET A 43 1.82 -26.24 17.77
C MET A 43 0.52 -25.56 17.32
N LEU A 44 -0.61 -25.84 17.99
CA LEU A 44 -1.90 -25.20 17.70
C LEU A 44 -1.84 -23.68 17.85
N GLN A 45 -1.20 -23.17 18.91
CA GLN A 45 -1.02 -21.74 19.12
C GLN A 45 -0.12 -21.11 18.04
N THR A 46 0.88 -21.84 17.53
CA THR A 46 1.73 -21.40 16.41
C THR A 46 0.94 -21.36 15.10
N LEU A 47 0.11 -22.37 14.83
CA LEU A 47 -0.79 -22.40 13.67
C LEU A 47 -1.82 -21.27 13.71
N GLN A 48 -2.42 -20.98 14.87
CA GLN A 48 -3.33 -19.84 15.04
C GLN A 48 -2.64 -18.49 14.79
N ARG A 49 -1.42 -18.28 15.31
CA ARG A 49 -0.64 -17.06 15.01
C ARG A 49 -0.30 -16.96 13.53
N ASN A 50 0.01 -18.08 12.87
CA ASN A 50 0.32 -18.09 11.44
C ASN A 50 -0.93 -17.83 10.59
N ALA A 51 -2.10 -18.35 10.96
CA ALA A 51 -3.38 -18.04 10.33
C ALA A 51 -3.73 -16.54 10.47
N GLN A 52 -3.55 -15.95 11.66
CA GLN A 52 -3.75 -14.51 11.87
C GLN A 52 -2.79 -13.66 11.04
N LYS A 53 -1.49 -14.01 10.98
CA LYS A 53 -0.52 -13.33 10.11
C LYS A 53 -0.86 -13.47 8.61
N ALA A 54 -1.37 -14.64 8.20
CA ALA A 54 -1.82 -14.90 6.84
C ALA A 54 -3.14 -14.20 6.49
N GLN A 55 -3.95 -13.79 7.48
CA GLN A 55 -5.12 -12.92 7.29
C GLN A 55 -4.76 -11.43 7.27
N GLN A 56 -3.71 -11.02 8.00
CA GLN A 56 -3.21 -9.65 7.98
C GLN A 56 -2.48 -9.32 6.66
N SER A 57 -1.75 -10.27 6.08
CA SER A 57 -0.99 -10.03 4.84
C SER A 57 -1.81 -9.63 3.59
N PRO A 58 -3.00 -10.21 3.27
CA PRO A 58 -3.81 -9.74 2.15
C PRO A 58 -4.43 -8.36 2.41
N ALA A 59 -4.81 -8.05 3.65
CA ALA A 59 -5.37 -6.74 4.02
C ALA A 59 -4.33 -5.63 3.84
N LEU A 60 -3.13 -5.82 4.39
CA LEU A 60 -2.00 -4.89 4.22
C LEU A 60 -1.57 -4.74 2.76
N LYS A 61 -1.64 -5.83 1.98
CA LYS A 61 -1.38 -5.76 0.53
C LYS A 61 -2.46 -4.94 -0.20
N ALA A 62 -3.74 -5.14 0.11
CA ALA A 62 -4.82 -4.37 -0.49
C ALA A 62 -4.72 -2.86 -0.15
N GLU A 63 -4.30 -2.52 1.06
CA GLU A 63 -4.01 -1.14 1.46
C GLU A 63 -2.81 -0.55 0.71
N ALA A 64 -1.70 -1.29 0.60
CA ALA A 64 -0.53 -0.87 -0.17
C ALA A 64 -0.86 -0.66 -1.66
N ASP A 65 -1.60 -1.58 -2.26
CA ASP A 65 -2.11 -1.51 -3.64
C ASP A 65 -3.03 -0.27 -3.83
N LEU A 66 -3.88 0.05 -2.86
CA LEU A 66 -4.74 1.24 -2.87
C LEU A 66 -3.91 2.52 -2.84
N LEU A 67 -2.97 2.64 -1.89
CA LEU A 67 -2.06 3.78 -1.78
C LEU A 67 -1.19 3.97 -3.03
N GLN A 68 -0.75 2.86 -3.65
CA GLN A 68 -0.05 2.89 -4.93
C GLN A 68 -0.97 3.43 -6.04
N SER A 69 -2.20 2.95 -6.15
CA SER A 69 -3.15 3.45 -7.16
C SER A 69 -3.47 4.95 -7.01
N GLN A 70 -3.52 5.46 -5.77
CA GLN A 70 -3.73 6.88 -5.47
C GLN A 70 -2.54 7.76 -5.90
N ARG A 71 -1.30 7.27 -5.79
CA ARG A 71 -0.12 7.98 -6.30
C ARG A 71 -0.13 8.13 -7.82
N MET A 72 -0.69 7.15 -8.51
CA MET A 72 -0.76 7.12 -9.97
C MET A 72 -1.88 8.00 -10.54
N LEU A 73 -2.76 8.60 -9.71
CA LEU A 73 -3.92 9.37 -10.14
C LEU A 73 -3.60 10.51 -11.16
N PRO A 74 -2.59 11.37 -10.95
CA PRO A 74 -2.28 12.45 -11.90
C PRO A 74 -1.86 11.90 -13.28
N GLN A 75 -1.08 10.82 -13.32
CA GLN A 75 -0.66 10.18 -14.56
C GLN A 75 -1.80 9.40 -15.21
N ALA A 76 -2.64 8.72 -14.43
CA ALA A 76 -3.81 8.03 -14.92
C ALA A 76 -4.79 8.99 -15.61
N MET A 77 -4.95 10.21 -15.08
CA MET A 77 -5.73 11.28 -15.72
C MET A 77 -5.17 11.61 -17.12
N ASP A 78 -3.85 11.79 -17.23
CA ASP A 78 -3.20 12.07 -18.52
C ASP A 78 -3.30 10.89 -19.50
N LEU A 79 -3.18 9.65 -19.01
CA LEU A 79 -3.37 8.44 -19.81
C LEU A 79 -4.81 8.31 -20.33
N VAL A 80 -5.82 8.60 -19.50
CA VAL A 80 -7.23 8.65 -19.94
C VAL A 80 -7.41 9.72 -21.02
N ARG A 81 -6.90 10.94 -20.82
CA ARG A 81 -6.98 12.00 -21.85
C ARG A 81 -6.26 11.61 -23.14
N ALA A 82 -5.11 10.92 -23.06
CA ALA A 82 -4.38 10.40 -24.21
C ALA A 82 -5.12 9.24 -24.94
N ALA A 83 -5.89 8.42 -24.21
CA ALA A 83 -6.70 7.33 -24.76
C ALA A 83 -7.96 7.84 -25.47
N PHE A 84 -8.61 8.89 -24.96
CA PHE A 84 -9.72 9.57 -25.65
C PHE A 84 -9.24 10.51 -26.79
N GLY A 85 -8.03 11.06 -26.66
CA GLY A 85 -7.42 11.96 -27.64
C GLY A 85 -8.10 13.34 -27.74
N LEU A 86 -7.48 14.26 -28.48
CA LEU A 86 -7.96 15.63 -28.64
C LEU A 86 -9.28 15.71 -29.43
N LYS A 87 -9.47 14.83 -30.42
CA LYS A 87 -10.62 14.81 -31.33
C LYS A 87 -11.36 13.46 -31.39
N GLY A 88 -11.01 12.49 -30.54
CA GLY A 88 -11.62 11.15 -30.57
C GLY A 88 -13.08 11.12 -30.08
N PRO A 89 -13.70 9.93 -29.97
CA PRO A 89 -15.03 9.78 -29.39
C PRO A 89 -15.05 10.28 -27.93
N VAL A 90 -16.23 10.65 -27.44
CA VAL A 90 -16.43 11.17 -26.07
C VAL A 90 -16.81 10.04 -25.09
N VAL A 91 -17.25 8.89 -25.63
CA VAL A 91 -17.64 7.69 -24.90
C VAL A 91 -16.78 6.52 -25.39
N LYS A 92 -16.32 5.67 -24.47
CA LYS A 92 -15.60 4.41 -24.74
C LYS A 92 -16.08 3.31 -23.80
N GLN A 93 -15.90 2.05 -24.17
CA GLN A 93 -16.14 0.94 -23.23
C GLN A 93 -15.07 0.96 -22.12
N ARG A 94 -15.44 0.51 -20.92
CA ARG A 94 -14.51 0.48 -19.77
C ARG A 94 -13.29 -0.39 -20.06
N GLU A 95 -13.50 -1.54 -20.66
CA GLU A 95 -12.51 -2.55 -20.98
C GLU A 95 -11.54 -2.02 -22.04
N GLU A 96 -12.07 -1.47 -23.14
CA GLU A 96 -11.31 -0.79 -24.21
C GLU A 96 -10.46 0.35 -23.64
N LEU A 97 -11.01 1.17 -22.74
CA LEU A 97 -10.28 2.27 -22.12
C LEU A 97 -9.11 1.77 -21.24
N VAL A 98 -9.29 0.68 -20.48
CA VAL A 98 -8.23 0.08 -19.68
C VAL A 98 -7.11 -0.47 -20.56
N GLU A 99 -7.44 -1.11 -21.69
CA GLU A 99 -6.43 -1.57 -22.65
C GLU A 99 -5.67 -0.40 -23.30
N LEU A 100 -6.37 0.67 -23.70
CA LEU A 100 -5.74 1.88 -24.24
C LEU A 100 -4.85 2.55 -23.20
N MET A 101 -5.27 2.64 -21.93
CA MET A 101 -4.42 3.12 -20.84
C MET A 101 -3.15 2.26 -20.70
N ARG A 102 -3.26 0.93 -20.74
CA ARG A 102 -2.12 0.00 -20.72
C ARG A 102 -1.17 0.25 -21.90
N GLN A 103 -1.70 0.34 -23.12
CA GLN A 103 -0.93 0.59 -24.33
C GLN A 103 -0.19 1.94 -24.27
N LYS A 104 -0.87 3.02 -23.84
CA LYS A 104 -0.25 4.36 -23.71
C LYS A 104 0.75 4.43 -22.54
N SER A 105 0.53 3.67 -21.47
CA SER A 105 1.43 3.64 -20.31
C SER A 105 2.81 3.05 -20.63
N SER A 106 2.89 2.11 -21.59
CA SER A 106 4.14 1.44 -22.00
C SER A 106 5.29 2.39 -22.38
N LEU A 107 4.97 3.63 -22.77
CA LEU A 107 5.93 4.68 -23.13
C LEU A 107 6.49 5.47 -21.91
N SER A 108 5.98 5.22 -20.70
CA SER A 108 6.34 5.99 -19.49
C SER A 108 6.51 5.11 -18.25
N ILE A 109 5.49 4.32 -17.89
CA ILE A 109 5.47 3.38 -16.76
C ILE A 109 4.62 2.19 -17.17
N ALA A 110 5.20 0.99 -17.19
CA ALA A 110 4.50 -0.23 -17.59
C ALA A 110 3.43 -0.62 -16.55
N LEU A 111 2.19 -0.14 -16.72
CA LEU A 111 1.05 -0.53 -15.90
C LEU A 111 0.54 -1.91 -16.30
N SER A 112 0.20 -2.76 -15.32
CA SER A 112 -0.62 -3.94 -15.58
C SER A 112 -2.08 -3.55 -15.86
N THR A 113 -2.82 -4.43 -16.55
CA THR A 113 -4.27 -4.27 -16.76
C THR A 113 -5.02 -4.05 -15.43
N SER A 114 -4.58 -4.73 -14.36
CA SER A 114 -5.20 -4.64 -13.03
C SER A 114 -4.96 -3.29 -12.34
N GLU A 115 -3.82 -2.64 -12.58
CA GLU A 115 -3.49 -1.33 -12.03
C GLU A 115 -4.19 -0.22 -12.82
N ALA A 116 -4.22 -0.34 -14.15
CA ALA A 116 -4.96 0.58 -15.01
C ALA A 116 -6.47 0.59 -14.67
N ALA A 117 -7.08 -0.59 -14.46
CA ALA A 117 -8.47 -0.70 -14.02
C ALA A 117 -8.73 -0.09 -12.63
N ARG A 118 -7.80 -0.27 -11.68
CA ARG A 118 -7.88 0.32 -10.33
C ARG A 118 -7.70 1.84 -10.36
N ALA A 119 -6.74 2.34 -11.12
CA ALA A 119 -6.50 3.77 -11.28
C ALA A 119 -7.70 4.47 -11.96
N LEU A 120 -8.32 3.85 -12.97
CA LEU A 120 -9.56 4.34 -13.57
C LEU A 120 -10.71 4.40 -12.55
N GLN A 121 -10.84 3.39 -11.69
CA GLN A 121 -11.86 3.37 -10.63
C GLN A 121 -11.62 4.44 -9.55
N GLN A 122 -10.36 4.70 -9.17
CA GLN A 122 -10.03 5.82 -8.28
C GLN A 122 -10.27 7.19 -8.95
N LEU A 123 -10.04 7.34 -10.25
CA LEU A 123 -10.37 8.56 -10.99
C LEU A 123 -11.88 8.84 -11.01
N LEU A 124 -12.71 7.82 -11.21
CA LEU A 124 -14.17 7.94 -11.14
C LEU A 124 -14.66 8.42 -9.75
N GLN A 125 -13.96 8.01 -8.70
CA GLN A 125 -14.26 8.42 -7.32
C GLN A 125 -13.81 9.87 -7.01
N HIS A 126 -12.67 10.31 -7.56
CA HIS A 126 -12.05 11.60 -7.18
C HIS A 126 -12.20 12.74 -8.21
N ALA A 127 -12.58 12.43 -9.45
CA ALA A 127 -12.81 13.39 -10.53
C ALA A 127 -14.10 13.12 -11.35
N PRO A 128 -15.28 12.93 -10.70
CA PRO A 128 -16.56 12.70 -11.39
C PRO A 128 -16.98 13.87 -12.31
N GLU A 129 -16.45 15.07 -12.09
CA GLU A 129 -16.66 16.22 -12.99
C GLU A 129 -16.04 16.03 -14.38
N MET A 130 -15.03 15.17 -14.52
CA MET A 130 -14.33 14.88 -15.78
C MET A 130 -14.71 13.53 -16.37
N ILE A 131 -14.96 12.51 -15.55
CA ILE A 131 -15.29 11.15 -16.03
C ILE A 131 -16.57 10.67 -15.37
N THR A 132 -17.56 10.29 -16.17
CA THR A 132 -18.76 9.59 -15.69
C THR A 132 -18.82 8.16 -16.23
N GLN A 133 -19.20 7.23 -15.37
CA GLN A 133 -19.50 5.84 -15.73
C GLN A 133 -21.01 5.70 -15.89
N GLU A 134 -21.44 5.20 -17.03
CA GLU A 134 -22.84 4.93 -17.37
C GLU A 134 -22.97 3.45 -17.77
N GLN A 135 -24.11 2.83 -17.46
CA GLN A 135 -24.40 1.46 -17.89
C GLN A 135 -25.28 1.52 -19.14
N GLN A 136 -24.82 0.93 -20.24
CA GLN A 136 -25.52 0.91 -21.53
C GLN A 136 -25.82 -0.54 -21.91
N GLY A 137 -26.95 -1.05 -21.43
CA GLY A 137 -27.27 -2.48 -21.46
C GLY A 137 -26.36 -3.26 -20.51
N ASP A 138 -25.74 -4.33 -20.99
CA ASP A 138 -24.80 -5.14 -20.19
C ASP A 138 -23.36 -4.59 -20.17
N VAL A 139 -23.10 -3.49 -20.88
CA VAL A 139 -21.76 -2.91 -21.04
C VAL A 139 -21.60 -1.63 -20.22
N TRP A 140 -20.48 -1.52 -19.51
CA TRP A 140 -20.08 -0.31 -18.82
C TRP A 140 -19.35 0.64 -19.76
N VAL A 141 -19.91 1.83 -19.96
CA VAL A 141 -19.32 2.87 -20.80
C VAL A 141 -18.82 4.04 -19.94
N ILE A 142 -17.70 4.61 -20.38
CA ILE A 142 -17.02 5.72 -19.72
C ILE A 142 -17.13 6.95 -20.64
N ARG A 143 -17.71 8.02 -20.12
CA ARG A 143 -17.93 9.30 -20.82
C ARG A 143 -16.96 10.36 -20.27
N LEU A 144 -16.19 10.99 -21.15
CA LEU A 144 -15.23 12.05 -20.80
C LEU A 144 -15.84 13.44 -21.02
N ARG A 145 -15.92 14.25 -19.96
CA ARG A 145 -16.38 15.65 -20.01
C ARG A 145 -15.22 16.58 -20.37
N ARG A 146 -15.14 16.99 -21.64
CA ARG A 146 -14.08 17.88 -22.16
C ARG A 146 -14.13 19.32 -21.62
N THR A 147 -15.26 19.75 -21.06
CA THR A 147 -15.46 21.08 -20.47
C THR A 147 -14.94 21.21 -19.04
N ALA A 148 -14.48 20.12 -18.42
CA ALA A 148 -13.98 20.13 -17.06
C ALA A 148 -12.61 20.85 -16.95
N ASP A 149 -12.40 21.63 -15.89
CA ASP A 149 -11.11 22.27 -15.62
C ASP A 149 -10.06 21.23 -15.18
N VAL A 150 -9.26 20.80 -16.15
CA VAL A 150 -8.19 19.82 -15.96
C VAL A 150 -7.13 20.31 -14.98
N ASN A 151 -6.90 21.62 -14.85
CA ASN A 151 -5.88 22.15 -13.94
C ASN A 151 -6.35 22.06 -12.49
N ALA A 152 -7.58 22.47 -12.19
CA ALA A 152 -8.18 22.28 -10.86
C ALA A 152 -8.22 20.80 -10.45
N ILE A 153 -8.60 19.92 -11.38
CA ILE A 153 -8.63 18.47 -11.14
C ILE A 153 -7.23 17.93 -10.90
N ARG A 154 -6.24 18.27 -11.75
CA ARG A 154 -4.84 17.85 -11.57
C ARG A 154 -4.32 18.25 -10.19
N MET A 155 -4.57 19.49 -9.75
CA MET A 155 -4.15 19.96 -8.42
C MET A 155 -4.78 19.14 -7.28
N ARG A 156 -6.07 18.77 -7.41
CA ARG A 156 -6.75 17.89 -6.43
C ARG A 156 -6.18 16.46 -6.44
N LEU A 157 -5.96 15.88 -7.62
CA LEU A 157 -5.37 14.54 -7.73
C LEU A 157 -3.92 14.50 -7.21
N CYS A 158 -3.14 15.56 -7.44
CA CYS A 158 -1.81 15.71 -6.86
C CYS A 158 -1.83 15.83 -5.33
N SER A 159 -2.79 16.53 -4.73
CA SER A 159 -2.88 16.62 -3.27
C SER A 159 -3.25 15.27 -2.63
N ILE A 160 -4.13 14.49 -3.26
CA ILE A 160 -4.45 13.10 -2.86
C ILE A 160 -3.22 12.20 -2.98
N ALA A 161 -2.51 12.25 -4.12
CA ALA A 161 -1.27 11.48 -4.31
C ALA A 161 -0.21 11.81 -3.25
N CYS A 162 -0.06 13.10 -2.89
CA CYS A 162 0.82 13.55 -1.82
C CYS A 162 0.38 13.08 -0.42
N GLN A 163 -0.92 12.95 -0.16
CA GLN A 163 -1.43 12.36 1.10
C GLN A 163 -1.11 10.86 1.15
N ALA A 164 -1.40 10.12 0.08
CA ALA A 164 -1.07 8.69 -0.04
C ALA A 164 0.44 8.40 0.02
N ALA A 165 1.28 9.36 -0.40
CA ALA A 165 2.73 9.31 -0.21
C ALA A 165 3.13 9.32 1.27
N ARG A 166 2.50 10.19 2.08
CA ARG A 166 2.77 10.33 3.52
C ARG A 166 2.27 9.12 4.32
N SER A 167 1.08 8.62 4.03
CA SER A 167 0.47 7.51 4.77
C SER A 167 1.35 6.24 4.81
N SER A 168 2.05 5.89 3.71
CA SER A 168 2.92 4.70 3.71
C SER A 168 4.23 4.90 4.49
N THR A 169 4.64 6.13 4.77
CA THR A 169 5.87 6.39 5.55
C THR A 169 5.61 6.25 7.05
N ALA A 170 4.38 6.51 7.50
CA ALA A 170 3.99 6.36 8.91
C ALA A 170 3.86 4.88 9.36
N SER A 171 3.59 3.95 8.43
CA SER A 171 3.43 2.52 8.71
C SER A 171 4.75 1.74 8.78
N SER A 172 5.90 2.40 8.65
CA SER A 172 7.23 1.77 8.72
C SER A 172 7.94 2.13 10.04
N PRO A 173 7.65 1.47 11.17
CA PRO A 173 8.41 1.67 12.39
C PRO A 173 9.86 1.20 12.18
N THR A 174 10.80 2.14 12.20
CA THR A 174 12.24 1.88 12.22
C THR A 174 12.59 0.95 13.38
N ARG A 175 13.43 -0.04 13.08
CA ARG A 175 13.91 -1.08 14.00
C ARG A 175 15.36 -0.83 14.39
#